data_AF-A0A1L7G9V6-F1
#
_entry.id   AF-A0A1L7G9V6-F1
#
_cell.length_a   1.000
_cell.length_b   1.000
_cell.length_c   1.000
_cell.angle_alpha   90.00
_cell.angle_beta   90.00
_cell.angle_gamma   90.00
#
_symmetry.space_group_name_H-M   'P 1'
#
loop_
_entity.id
_entity.type
_entity.pdbx_description
1 polymer ?
#
loop_
_entity_poly.entity_id
_entity_poly.type
_entity_poly.pdbx_seq_one_letter_code
_entity_poly.pdbx_strand_id
1 'polypeptide(L)'
;MHANPALHAVALAAATLLLLPLPVALLWGWTPERLRSRAVARAYAYAMLGLYAQACLNTVPRMLDAPAGLTTACSAAGVALCVAAAVFFTQAAVRARRVGPKSAR
;
A
#
# COMPACT_ATOMS: atom_id res chain seq x y z
N MET A 1 -9.41 20.25 -15.69
CA MET A 1 -7.94 20.30 -15.81
C MET A 1 -7.47 18.95 -16.34
N HIS A 2 -7.16 18.84 -17.64
CA HIS A 2 -6.57 17.62 -18.21
C HIS A 2 -5.13 17.51 -17.72
N ALA A 3 -4.91 16.72 -16.67
CA ALA A 3 -3.56 16.41 -16.21
C ALA A 3 -2.87 15.56 -17.28
N ASN A 4 -1.64 15.95 -17.64
CA ASN A 4 -0.88 15.33 -18.70
C ASN A 4 -0.72 13.81 -18.43
N PRO A 5 -1.12 12.91 -19.34
CA PRO A 5 -1.06 11.46 -19.12
C PRO A 5 0.36 10.95 -18.81
N ALA A 6 1.39 11.67 -19.26
CA ALA A 6 2.78 11.38 -18.90
C ALA A 6 3.04 11.53 -17.39
N LEU A 7 2.43 12.51 -16.72
CA LEU A 7 2.56 12.69 -15.26
C LEU A 7 1.89 11.54 -14.50
N HIS A 8 0.77 11.02 -15.01
CA HIS A 8 0.11 9.85 -14.45
C HIS A 8 0.95 8.58 -14.61
N ALA A 9 1.61 8.41 -15.77
CA ALA A 9 2.54 7.31 -16.01
C ALA A 9 3.75 7.36 -15.07
N VAL A 10 4.36 8.53 -14.90
CA VAL A 10 5.51 8.73 -14.01
C VAL A 10 5.14 8.49 -12.55
N ALA A 11 3.98 8.98 -12.12
CA ALA A 11 3.48 8.73 -10.77
C ALA A 11 3.23 7.23 -10.52
N LEU A 12 2.68 6.51 -11.50
CA LEU A 12 2.47 5.07 -11.42
C LEU A 12 3.80 4.28 -11.42
N ALA A 13 4.77 4.69 -12.23
CA ALA A 13 6.11 4.09 -12.26
C ALA A 13 6.81 4.29 -10.90
N ALA A 14 6.80 5.50 -10.36
CA ALA A 14 7.35 5.80 -9.04
C ALA A 14 6.64 5.00 -7.93
N ALA A 15 5.31 4.92 -7.97
CA ALA A 15 4.54 4.11 -7.04
C ALA A 15 4.90 2.61 -7.15
N THR A 16 5.12 2.10 -8.35
CA THR A 16 5.56 0.71 -8.57
C THR A 16 6.95 0.48 -7.97
N LEU A 17 7.92 1.35 -8.26
CA LEU A 17 9.27 1.21 -7.72
C LEU A 17 9.33 1.33 -6.20
N LEU A 18 8.52 2.21 -5.60
CA LEU A 18 8.54 2.44 -4.16
C LEU A 18 7.71 1.41 -3.38
N LEU A 19 6.57 0.98 -3.93
CA LEU A 19 5.59 0.20 -3.20
C LEU A 19 5.61 -1.29 -3.53
N LEU A 20 6.21 -1.74 -4.64
CA LEU A 20 6.19 -3.15 -5.03
C LEU A 20 7.35 -3.99 -4.46
N PRO A 21 8.62 -3.52 -4.44
CA PRO A 21 9.74 -4.39 -4.08
C PRO A 21 9.70 -4.85 -2.63
N LEU A 22 9.36 -3.94 -1.71
CA LEU A 22 9.34 -4.19 -0.27
C LEU A 22 8.26 -5.20 0.17
N PRO A 23 6.97 -5.08 -0.21
CA PRO A 23 5.97 -6.08 0.14
C PRO A 23 6.22 -7.42 -0.53
N VAL A 24 6.75 -7.45 -1.76
CA VAL A 24 7.12 -8.71 -2.42
C VAL A 24 8.21 -9.42 -1.62
N ALA A 25 9.26 -8.72 -1.19
CA ALA A 25 10.29 -9.30 -0.33
C ALA A 25 9.71 -9.82 1.00
N LEU A 26 8.85 -9.03 1.66
CA LEU A 26 8.19 -9.42 2.91
C LEU A 26 7.31 -10.66 2.76
N LEU A 27 6.61 -10.81 1.63
CA LEU A 27 5.78 -11.97 1.33
C LEU A 27 6.60 -13.20 0.92
N TRP A 28 7.73 -13.00 0.23
CA TRP A 28 8.68 -14.07 -0.10
C TRP A 28 9.32 -14.69 1.16
N GLY A 29 9.23 -14.01 2.30
CA GLY A 29 9.72 -14.50 3.58
C GLY A 29 10.92 -13.73 4.11
N TRP A 30 11.31 -12.63 3.46
CA TRP A 30 12.29 -11.71 4.02
C TRP A 30 11.63 -10.90 5.14
N THR A 31 11.94 -11.21 6.39
CA THR A 31 11.53 -10.42 7.56
C THR A 31 12.70 -9.57 8.04
N PRO A 32 12.63 -8.22 7.96
CA PRO A 32 13.70 -7.38 8.47
C PRO A 32 13.81 -7.54 10.00
N GLU A 33 15.03 -7.46 10.54
CA GLU A 33 15.31 -7.69 11.97
C GLU A 33 14.48 -6.80 12.91
N ARG A 34 14.08 -5.61 12.45
CA ARG A 34 13.22 -4.69 13.21
C ARG A 34 11.77 -5.18 13.34
N LEU A 35 11.33 -6.08 12.46
CA LEU A 35 10.00 -6.70 12.48
C LEU A 35 10.11 -8.09 13.12
N ARG A 36 10.02 -8.13 14.46
CA ARG A 36 10.13 -9.36 15.28
C ARG A 36 9.14 -10.49 14.97
N SER A 37 8.14 -10.25 14.11
CA SER A 37 7.14 -11.26 13.76
C SER A 37 6.77 -11.21 12.28
N ARG A 38 6.76 -12.38 11.64
CA ARG A 38 6.30 -12.58 10.26
C ARG A 38 4.85 -12.15 10.06
N ALA A 39 4.00 -12.25 11.09
CA ALA A 39 2.62 -11.78 11.03
C ALA A 39 2.54 -10.24 10.91
N VAL A 40 3.47 -9.52 11.55
CA VAL A 40 3.55 -8.05 11.48
C VAL A 40 4.12 -7.66 10.10
N ALA A 41 5.17 -8.33 9.64
CA ALA A 41 5.73 -8.14 8.30
C ALA A 41 4.70 -8.36 7.17
N ARG A 42 3.88 -9.41 7.26
CA ARG A 42 2.80 -9.67 6.29
C ARG A 42 1.73 -8.57 6.31
N ALA A 43 1.37 -8.05 7.49
CA ALA A 43 0.42 -6.93 7.59
C ALA A 43 0.95 -5.67 6.89
N TYR A 44 2.23 -5.34 7.09
CA TYR A 44 2.90 -4.24 6.36
C TYR A 44 2.90 -4.49 4.85
N ALA A 45 3.17 -5.74 4.42
CA ALA A 45 3.18 -6.07 3.00
C ALA A 45 1.81 -5.88 2.34
N TYR A 46 0.73 -6.37 2.98
CA TYR A 46 -0.63 -6.18 2.47
C TYR A 46 -1.06 -4.72 2.46
N ALA A 47 -0.65 -3.93 3.45
CA ALA A 47 -0.91 -2.49 3.47
C ALA A 47 -0.26 -1.77 2.27
N MET A 48 1.00 -2.07 1.98
CA MET A 48 1.72 -1.49 0.85
C MET A 48 1.13 -1.92 -0.51
N LEU A 49 0.74 -3.19 -0.64
CA LEU A 49 0.05 -3.68 -1.84
C LEU A 49 -1.32 -3.01 -2.04
N GLY A 50 -2.05 -2.73 -0.96
CA GLY A 50 -3.29 -1.97 -1.02
C GLY A 50 -3.09 -0.54 -1.54
N LEU A 51 -2.03 0.14 -1.07
CA LEU A 51 -1.65 1.46 -1.56
C LEU A 51 -1.24 1.44 -3.03
N TYR A 52 -0.53 0.39 -3.46
CA TYR A 52 -0.19 0.17 -4.86
C TYR A 52 -1.44 -0.04 -5.72
N ALA A 53 -2.37 -0.89 -5.29
CA ALA A 53 -3.63 -1.12 -5.99
C ALA A 53 -4.48 0.15 -6.11
N GLN A 54 -4.51 0.99 -5.07
CA GLN A 54 -5.12 2.33 -5.15
C GLN A 54 -4.43 3.19 -6.21
N ALA A 55 -3.09 3.23 -6.24
CA ALA A 55 -2.36 4.02 -7.22
C ALA A 55 -2.74 3.60 -8.65
N CYS A 56 -2.83 2.30 -8.92
CA CYS A 56 -3.29 1.75 -10.20
C CYS A 56 -4.74 2.17 -10.51
N LEU A 57 -5.67 1.99 -9.55
CA LEU A 57 -7.07 2.36 -9.73
C LEU A 57 -7.27 3.87 -9.97
N ASN A 58 -6.40 4.72 -9.45
CA ASN A 58 -6.50 6.16 -9.66
C ASN A 58 -5.81 6.63 -10.96
N THR A 59 -4.73 5.96 -11.40
CA THR A 59 -3.94 6.40 -12.57
C THR A 59 -4.39 5.75 -13.87
N VAL A 60 -4.76 4.46 -13.88
CA VAL A 60 -5.12 3.73 -15.10
C VAL A 60 -6.37 4.31 -15.79
N PRO A 61 -7.49 4.58 -15.09
CA PRO A 61 -8.67 5.18 -15.74
C PRO A 61 -8.40 6.59 -16.28
N ARG A 62 -7.54 7.37 -15.60
CA ARG A 62 -7.13 8.71 -16.04
C ARG A 62 -6.23 8.69 -17.26
N MET A 63 -5.38 7.66 -17.41
CA MET A 63 -4.55 7.48 -18.61
C MET A 63 -5.37 7.02 -19.81
N LEU A 64 -6.46 6.28 -19.58
CA LEU A 64 -7.34 5.76 -20.63
C LEU A 64 -8.49 6.74 -21.00
N ASP A 65 -8.49 7.95 -20.45
CA ASP A 65 -9.56 8.95 -20.61
C ASP A 65 -10.96 8.34 -20.35
N ALA A 66 -11.04 7.47 -19.33
CA ALA A 66 -12.24 6.73 -19.00
C ALA A 66 -13.37 7.65 -18.52
N PRO A 67 -14.65 7.30 -18.76
CA PRO A 67 -15.79 8.12 -18.38
C PRO A 67 -15.78 8.46 -16.89
N ALA A 68 -16.23 9.67 -16.55
CA ALA A 68 -16.13 10.23 -15.20
C ALA A 68 -16.65 9.27 -14.11
N GLY A 69 -17.79 8.60 -14.33
CA GLY A 69 -18.35 7.65 -13.38
C GLY A 69 -17.42 6.47 -13.04
N LEU A 70 -16.64 6.00 -14.01
CA LEU A 70 -15.68 4.90 -13.81
C LEU A 70 -14.44 5.38 -13.05
N THR A 71 -14.00 6.61 -13.30
CA THR A 71 -12.94 7.27 -12.52
C THR A 71 -13.35 7.51 -11.07
N THR A 72 -14.60 7.91 -10.83
CA THR A 72 -15.13 8.12 -9.47
C THR A 72 -15.26 6.80 -8.71
N ALA A 73 -15.75 5.75 -9.36
CA ALA A 73 -15.85 4.41 -8.77
C ALA A 73 -14.48 3.84 -8.41
N CYS A 74 -13.49 3.96 -9.31
CA CYS A 74 -12.12 3.52 -9.03
C CYS A 74 -11.46 4.35 -7.92
N SER A 75 -11.75 5.66 -7.86
CA SER A 75 -11.27 6.53 -6.78
C SER A 75 -11.87 6.15 -5.43
N ALA A 76 -13.18 5.85 -5.38
CA ALA A 76 -13.85 5.37 -4.17
C ALA A 76 -13.29 4.01 -3.69
N ALA A 77 -13.06 3.08 -4.62
CA ALA A 77 -12.38 1.81 -4.33
C ALA A 77 -10.95 2.02 -3.81
N GLY A 78 -10.23 2.99 -4.39
CA GLY A 78 -8.92 3.43 -3.91
C GLY A 78 -8.95 3.92 -2.46
N VAL A 79 -9.89 4.80 -2.12
CA VAL A 79 -10.07 5.29 -0.74
C VAL A 79 -10.34 4.14 0.23
N ALA A 80 -11.18 3.17 -0.15
CA ALA A 80 -11.43 1.98 0.67
C ALA A 80 -10.15 1.16 0.92
N LEU A 81 -9.29 1.02 -0.09
CA LEU A 81 -7.98 0.38 0.05
C LEU A 81 -7.04 1.18 0.98
N CYS A 82 -7.08 2.51 0.95
CA CYS A 82 -6.37 3.36 1.90
C CYS A 82 -6.81 3.13 3.34
N VAL A 83 -8.12 3.05 3.58
CA VAL A 83 -8.68 2.76 4.89
C VAL A 83 -8.24 1.37 5.37
N ALA A 84 -8.30 0.36 4.49
CA ALA A 84 -7.82 -0.98 4.81
C ALA A 84 -6.31 -0.99 5.13
N ALA A 85 -5.50 -0.29 4.35
CA ALA A 85 -4.06 -0.15 4.59
C ALA A 85 -3.77 0.52 5.93
N ALA A 86 -4.49 1.60 6.27
CA ALA A 86 -4.38 2.27 7.55
C ALA A 86 -4.69 1.32 8.71
N VAL A 87 -5.76 0.52 8.60
CA VAL A 87 -6.10 -0.51 9.59
C VAL A 87 -4.98 -1.53 9.74
N PHE A 88 -4.41 -2.03 8.63
CA PHE A 88 -3.28 -2.96 8.69
C PHE A 88 -2.04 -2.35 9.33
N PHE A 89 -1.71 -1.09 9.04
CA PHE A 89 -0.62 -0.36 9.70
C PHE A 89 -0.87 -0.20 11.19
N THR A 90 -2.08 0.19 11.60
CA THR A 90 -2.45 0.32 13.01
C THR A 90 -2.38 -1.02 13.74
N GLN A 91 -2.89 -2.10 13.13
CA GLN A 91 -2.80 -3.44 13.70
C GLN A 91 -1.35 -3.91 13.83
N ALA A 92 -0.52 -3.65 12.82
CA ALA A 92 0.90 -3.98 12.84
C ALA A 92 1.63 -3.22 13.95
N ALA A 93 1.36 -1.92 14.11
CA ALA A 93 1.92 -1.07 15.16
C ALA A 93 1.47 -1.52 16.56
N VAL A 94 0.19 -1.84 16.75
CA VAL A 94 -0.35 -2.36 18.02
C VAL A 94 0.29 -3.72 18.37
N ARG A 95 0.41 -4.62 17.39
CA ARG A 95 1.06 -5.93 17.59
C ARG A 95 2.54 -5.79 17.92
N ALA A 96 3.26 -4.86 17.28
CA ALA A 96 4.65 -4.57 17.60
C ALA A 96 4.82 -4.04 19.03
N ARG A 97 3.93 -3.16 19.49
CA ARG A 97 3.95 -2.61 20.86
C ARG A 97 3.62 -3.65 21.94
N ARG A 98 2.72 -4.59 21.66
CA ARG A 98 2.40 -5.69 22.61
C ARG A 98 3.54 -6.69 22.82
N VAL A 99 4.57 -6.66 21.97
CA VAL A 99 5.71 -7.59 21.98
C VAL A 99 6.99 -6.99 22.61
N GLY A 100 6.93 -5.80 23.23
CA GLY A 100 8.09 -5.24 23.96
C GLY A 100 7.73 -4.57 25.29
N PRO A 101 8.69 -4.46 26.25
CA PRO A 101 9.60 -5.47 26.76
C PRO A 101 9.03 -6.08 28.06
N LYS A 102 8.77 -7.39 28.08
CA LYS A 102 8.59 -8.14 29.33
C LYS A 102 9.87 -8.91 29.67
N SER A 103 11.02 -8.22 29.66
CA SER A 103 12.29 -8.72 30.23
C SER A 103 13.34 -7.61 30.21
N ALA A 104 13.33 -6.77 31.25
CA ALA A 104 14.50 -6.09 31.77
C ALA A 104 14.19 -5.94 33.26
N ARG A 105 14.39 -7.05 33.97
CA ARG A 105 14.33 -7.12 35.43
C ARG A 105 15.77 -7.04 35.93
#